data_AF-A0A538PNB6-F1
#
_entry.id   AF-A0A538PNB6-F1
#
_cell.length_a   1.000
_cell.length_b   1.000
_cell.length_c   1.000
_cell.angle_alpha   90.00
_cell.angle_beta   90.00
_cell.angle_gamma   90.00
#
_symmetry.space_group_name_H-M   'P 1'
#
loop_
_entity.id
_entity.type
_entity.pdbx_description
1 polymer ?
#
loop_
_entity_poly.entity_id
_entity_poly.type
_entity_poly.pdbx_seq_one_letter_code
_entity_poly.pdbx_strand_id
1 'polypeptide(L)'
;MRARHVRRPPDLTSLFDVLFIVVFAALIRAAAVQNAAAQAAQPPRPRAPVTPPAVAALHQQALANLDAALAARTPLVVRITRDGTLEALEVGGKRIALVAPLLEHSADPTLVLAYAGDRSAELQVCRIAARQLGTSELSRYLVIMAPAVALDDLPDMLYDGLHRDLDRCLYQQHAQAALIDPTQLRATP
;
A
#
# COMPACT_ATOMS: atom_id res chain seq x y z
N MET A 1 -54.78 -31.00 -23.17
CA MET A 1 -54.17 -32.22 -22.58
C MET A 1 -53.45 -31.82 -21.29
N ARG A 2 -53.88 -32.33 -20.13
CA ARG A 2 -53.38 -31.97 -18.78
C ARG A 2 -52.31 -32.98 -18.34
N ALA A 3 -51.09 -32.54 -18.09
CA ALA A 3 -50.06 -33.37 -17.48
C ALA A 3 -50.35 -33.57 -15.98
N ARG A 4 -50.43 -34.84 -15.55
CA ARG A 4 -50.58 -35.23 -14.14
C ARG A 4 -49.23 -35.10 -13.44
N HIS A 5 -49.15 -34.30 -12.37
CA HIS A 5 -48.01 -34.31 -11.45
C HIS A 5 -48.00 -35.59 -10.62
N VAL A 6 -46.98 -36.42 -10.82
CA VAL A 6 -46.65 -37.56 -9.97
C VAL A 6 -45.93 -37.00 -8.74
N ARG A 7 -46.57 -37.03 -7.56
CA ARG A 7 -45.91 -36.72 -6.28
C ARG A 7 -44.96 -37.87 -5.94
N ARG A 8 -43.65 -37.59 -5.86
CA ARG A 8 -42.66 -38.52 -5.28
C ARG A 8 -42.90 -38.64 -3.76
N PRO A 9 -42.69 -39.82 -3.16
CA PRO A 9 -42.76 -39.99 -1.71
C PRO A 9 -41.66 -39.17 -1.01
N PRO A 10 -41.88 -38.71 0.24
CA PRO A 10 -40.89 -37.95 0.98
C PRO A 10 -39.66 -38.82 1.28
N ASP A 11 -38.48 -38.31 0.93
CA ASP A 11 -37.20 -38.97 1.12
C ASP A 11 -36.82 -38.91 2.61
N LEU A 12 -36.71 -40.06 3.27
CA LEU A 12 -36.43 -40.18 4.70
C LEU A 12 -35.04 -39.62 5.07
N THR A 13 -34.11 -39.60 4.11
CA THR A 13 -32.78 -39.00 4.21
C THR A 13 -32.83 -37.50 4.53
N SER A 14 -33.79 -36.76 3.97
CA SER A 14 -33.94 -35.33 4.25
C SER A 14 -34.42 -35.05 5.68
N LEU A 15 -35.18 -35.97 6.29
CA LEU A 15 -35.64 -35.83 7.67
C LEU A 15 -34.49 -36.10 8.65
N PHE A 16 -33.67 -37.12 8.39
CA PHE A 16 -32.51 -37.45 9.22
C PHE A 16 -31.45 -36.34 9.23
N ASP A 17 -31.19 -35.69 8.10
CA ASP A 17 -30.26 -34.55 8.03
C ASP A 17 -30.73 -33.36 8.89
N VAL A 18 -32.02 -33.01 8.81
CA VAL A 18 -32.58 -31.92 9.62
C VAL A 18 -32.52 -32.27 11.10
N LEU A 19 -32.86 -33.51 11.48
CA LEU A 19 -32.77 -33.96 12.87
C LEU A 19 -31.33 -33.94 13.38
N PHE A 20 -30.37 -34.36 12.56
CA PHE A 20 -28.96 -34.33 12.88
C PHE A 20 -28.47 -32.89 13.12
N ILE A 21 -28.81 -31.95 12.23
CA ILE A 21 -28.44 -30.53 12.37
C ILE A 21 -29.01 -29.93 13.66
N VAL A 22 -30.28 -30.21 13.99
CA VAL A 22 -30.93 -29.70 15.20
C VAL A 22 -30.27 -30.24 16.47
N VAL A 23 -29.96 -31.55 16.50
CA VAL A 23 -29.27 -32.16 17.65
C VAL A 23 -27.85 -31.63 17.80
N PHE A 24 -27.12 -31.47 16.70
CA PHE A 24 -25.76 -30.93 16.73
C PHE A 24 -25.74 -29.47 17.20
N ALA A 25 -26.67 -28.65 16.72
CA ALA A 25 -26.81 -27.27 17.16
C ALA A 25 -27.19 -27.17 18.66
N ALA A 26 -28.02 -28.08 19.15
CA ALA A 26 -28.37 -28.17 20.57
C ALA A 26 -27.15 -28.57 21.44
N LEU A 27 -26.34 -29.52 20.98
CA LEU A 27 -25.11 -29.94 21.68
C LEU A 27 -24.06 -28.82 21.73
N ILE A 28 -23.87 -28.07 20.64
CA ILE A 28 -22.96 -26.90 20.62
C ILE A 28 -23.43 -25.83 21.62
N ARG A 29 -24.74 -25.53 21.66
CA ARG A 29 -25.29 -24.57 22.63
C ARG A 29 -25.12 -25.05 24.07
N ALA A 30 -25.34 -26.34 24.35
CA ALA A 30 -25.15 -26.89 25.69
C ALA A 30 -23.68 -26.80 26.15
N ALA A 31 -22.73 -27.12 25.27
CA ALA A 31 -21.30 -26.99 25.55
C ALA A 31 -20.88 -25.53 25.77
N ALA A 32 -21.44 -24.59 24.99
CA ALA A 32 -21.18 -23.17 25.18
C ALA A 32 -21.68 -22.65 26.54
N VAL A 33 -22.85 -23.10 26.99
CA VAL A 33 -23.40 -22.74 28.32
C VAL A 33 -22.56 -23.32 29.46
N GLN A 34 -22.08 -24.56 29.34
CA GLN A 34 -21.19 -25.16 30.33
C GLN A 34 -19.82 -24.46 30.41
N ASN A 35 -19.24 -24.08 29.27
CA ASN A 35 -18.00 -23.31 29.23
C ASN A 35 -18.18 -21.90 29.83
N ALA A 36 -19.32 -21.25 29.57
CA ALA A 36 -19.65 -19.96 30.17
C ALA A 36 -19.82 -20.07 31.70
N ALA A 37 -20.45 -21.14 32.19
CA ALA A 37 -20.60 -21.39 33.62
C ALA A 37 -19.26 -21.70 34.31
N ALA A 38 -18.33 -22.39 33.62
CA ALA A 38 -16.99 -22.65 34.13
C ALA A 38 -16.10 -21.38 34.21
N GLN A 39 -16.33 -20.40 33.32
CA GLN A 39 -15.61 -19.11 33.34
C GLN A 39 -16.20 -18.09 34.33
N ALA A 40 -17.43 -18.26 34.79
CA ALA A 40 -18.10 -17.32 35.69
C ALA A 40 -17.61 -17.37 37.16
N ALA A 41 -16.68 -18.27 37.52
CA ALA A 41 -16.28 -18.50 38.91
C ALA A 41 -15.05 -17.72 39.39
N GLN A 42 -14.40 -16.90 38.55
CA GLN A 42 -13.29 -16.05 38.99
C GLN A 42 -13.72 -14.57 39.01
N PRO A 43 -13.86 -13.93 40.20
CA PRO A 43 -14.00 -12.49 40.25
C PRO A 43 -12.76 -11.87 39.57
N PRO A 44 -12.94 -10.88 38.67
CA PRO A 44 -11.81 -10.22 38.04
C PRO A 44 -10.92 -9.63 39.14
N ARG A 45 -9.73 -10.19 39.34
CA ARG A 45 -8.72 -9.58 40.21
C ARG A 45 -8.49 -8.16 39.71
N PRO A 46 -8.49 -7.14 40.58
CA PRO A 46 -8.11 -5.79 40.18
C PRO A 46 -6.75 -5.84 39.49
N ARG A 47 -6.72 -5.59 38.18
CA ARG A 47 -5.45 -5.41 37.47
C ARG A 47 -4.86 -4.12 38.01
N ALA A 48 -3.64 -4.21 38.55
CA ALA A 48 -2.88 -3.01 38.90
C ALA A 48 -2.83 -2.07 37.68
N PRO A 49 -2.93 -0.75 37.87
CA PRO A 49 -2.81 0.18 36.76
C PRO A 49 -1.46 -0.04 36.09
N VAL A 50 -1.49 -0.55 34.84
CA VAL A 50 -0.29 -0.63 34.01
C VAL A 50 0.07 0.81 33.70
N THR A 51 1.19 1.29 34.23
CA THR A 51 1.71 2.60 33.87
C THR A 51 1.98 2.59 32.37
N PRO A 52 1.28 3.42 31.56
CA PRO A 52 1.54 3.44 30.13
C PRO A 52 3.01 3.82 29.89
N PRO A 53 3.66 3.26 28.86
CA PRO A 53 5.01 3.66 28.51
C PRO A 53 5.04 5.16 28.27
N ALA A 54 6.09 5.82 28.76
CA ALA A 54 6.26 7.25 28.56
C ALA A 54 6.24 7.57 27.06
N VAL A 55 5.51 8.60 26.66
CA VAL A 55 5.37 9.02 25.25
C VAL A 55 6.74 9.22 24.58
N ALA A 56 7.71 9.73 25.32
CA ALA A 56 9.09 9.89 24.84
C ALA A 56 9.76 8.56 24.45
N ALA A 57 9.55 7.50 25.23
CA ALA A 57 10.08 6.17 24.93
C ALA A 57 9.42 5.57 23.68
N LEU A 58 8.10 5.73 23.54
CA LEU A 58 7.37 5.32 22.33
C LEU A 58 7.86 6.08 21.10
N HIS A 59 8.09 7.39 21.22
CA HIS A 59 8.58 8.22 20.13
C HIS A 59 9.99 7.81 19.68
N GLN A 60 10.92 7.60 20.63
CA GLN A 60 12.26 7.11 20.32
C GLN A 60 12.22 5.73 19.66
N GLN A 61 11.37 4.82 20.16
CA GLN A 61 11.20 3.51 19.57
C GLN A 61 10.62 3.60 18.14
N ALA A 62 9.66 4.49 17.90
CA ALA A 62 9.10 4.70 16.56
C ALA A 62 10.16 5.21 15.57
N LEU A 63 10.99 6.18 15.97
CA LEU A 63 12.09 6.68 15.15
C LEU A 63 13.13 5.61 14.85
N ALA A 64 13.52 4.81 15.86
CA ALA A 64 14.46 3.71 15.67
C ALA A 64 13.92 2.64 14.71
N ASN A 65 12.62 2.32 14.81
CA ASN A 65 11.97 1.39 13.89
C ASN A 65 11.88 1.94 12.47
N LEU A 66 11.61 3.25 12.31
CA LEU A 66 11.59 3.90 11.00
C LEU A 66 12.99 3.91 10.37
N ASP A 67 14.03 4.25 11.14
CA ASP A 67 15.41 4.25 10.68
C ASP A 67 15.85 2.85 10.23
N ALA A 68 15.58 1.82 11.04
CA ALA A 68 15.86 0.43 10.67
C ALA A 68 15.09 -0.02 9.42
N ALA A 69 13.82 0.38 9.29
CA ALA A 69 12.99 0.05 8.12
C ALA A 69 13.47 0.75 6.84
N LEU A 70 14.00 1.98 6.94
CA LEU A 70 14.58 2.72 5.83
C LEU A 70 15.96 2.16 5.45
N ALA A 71 16.81 1.87 6.44
CA ALA A 71 18.15 1.32 6.22
C ALA A 71 18.14 -0.07 5.55
N ALA A 72 17.07 -0.85 5.75
CA ALA A 72 16.90 -2.14 5.11
C ALA A 72 16.55 -2.05 3.59
N ARG A 73 16.23 -0.85 3.07
CA ARG A 73 15.80 -0.66 1.69
C ARG A 73 16.97 -0.28 0.79
N THR A 74 16.94 -0.77 -0.45
CA THR A 74 17.91 -0.33 -1.46
C THR A 74 17.49 1.03 -2.02
N PRO A 75 18.37 2.05 -2.01
CA PRO A 75 18.05 3.33 -2.63
C PRO A 75 17.94 3.18 -4.14
N LEU A 76 16.84 3.69 -4.70
CA LEU A 76 16.57 3.78 -6.13
C LEU A 76 16.34 5.25 -6.48
N VAL A 77 17.35 5.90 -7.07
CA VAL A 77 17.25 7.31 -7.46
C VAL A 77 16.66 7.41 -8.87
N VAL A 78 15.59 8.16 -9.00
CA VAL A 78 14.91 8.49 -10.24
C VAL A 78 15.31 9.92 -10.62
N ARG A 79 16.09 10.06 -11.70
CA ARG A 79 16.56 11.37 -12.19
C ARG A 79 15.52 11.97 -13.13
N ILE A 80 15.08 13.18 -12.83
CA ILE A 80 14.06 13.89 -13.59
C ILE A 80 14.65 15.22 -14.05
N THR A 81 14.59 15.50 -15.35
CA THR A 81 15.07 16.76 -15.93
C THR A 81 14.10 17.90 -15.63
N ARG A 82 14.52 19.14 -15.93
CA ARG A 82 13.70 20.35 -15.74
C ARG A 82 12.39 20.32 -16.55
N ASP A 83 12.43 19.75 -17.75
CA ASP A 83 11.28 19.60 -18.65
C ASP A 83 10.37 18.42 -18.27
N GLY A 84 10.64 17.74 -17.16
CA GLY A 84 9.84 16.61 -16.70
C GLY A 84 10.12 15.32 -17.45
N THR A 85 11.32 15.12 -17.97
CA THR A 85 11.73 13.85 -18.57
C THR A 85 12.47 13.01 -17.52
N LEU A 86 12.04 11.77 -17.33
CA LEU A 86 12.79 10.79 -16.54
C LEU A 86 13.97 10.31 -17.40
N GLU A 87 15.19 10.69 -17.00
CA GLU A 87 16.41 10.48 -17.80
C GLU A 87 17.25 9.28 -17.34
N ALA A 88 17.13 8.89 -16.07
CA ALA A 88 17.89 7.77 -15.54
C ALA A 88 17.31 7.18 -14.25
N LEU A 89 17.60 5.90 -14.03
CA LEU A 89 17.49 5.23 -12.73
C LEU A 89 18.89 4.91 -12.21
N GLU A 90 19.16 5.17 -10.94
CA GLU A 90 20.40 4.79 -10.28
C GLU A 90 20.10 3.84 -9.12
N VAL A 91 20.68 2.65 -9.15
CA VAL A 91 20.45 1.60 -8.15
C VAL A 91 21.69 0.75 -8.00
N GLY A 92 22.13 0.53 -6.75
CA GLY A 92 23.32 -0.29 -6.46
C GLY A 92 24.58 0.13 -7.22
N GLY A 93 24.79 1.45 -7.41
CA GLY A 93 25.91 2.00 -8.17
C GLY A 93 25.81 1.89 -9.69
N LYS A 94 24.74 1.28 -10.22
CA LYS A 94 24.46 1.20 -11.66
C LYS A 94 23.52 2.32 -12.08
N ARG A 95 23.85 3.00 -13.19
CA ARG A 95 22.96 3.93 -13.89
C ARG A 95 22.32 3.26 -15.09
N ILE A 96 21.01 3.37 -15.21
CA ILE A 96 20.20 2.88 -16.34
C ILE A 96 19.61 4.11 -17.01
N ALA A 97 20.08 4.45 -18.21
CA ALA A 97 19.54 5.56 -18.97
C ALA A 97 18.14 5.23 -19.50
N LEU A 98 17.27 6.23 -19.52
CA LEU A 98 15.97 6.15 -20.17
C LEU A 98 15.55 7.52 -20.69
N VAL A 99 14.46 7.54 -21.47
CA VAL A 99 13.84 8.78 -21.94
C VAL A 99 12.34 8.57 -21.84
N ALA A 100 11.75 9.01 -20.74
CA ALA A 100 10.30 8.92 -20.52
C ALA A 100 9.75 10.29 -20.11
N PRO A 101 9.00 10.98 -20.98
CA PRO A 101 8.38 12.25 -20.62
C PRO A 101 7.27 12.00 -19.59
N LEU A 102 7.28 12.77 -18.51
CA LEU A 102 6.26 12.81 -17.47
C LEU A 102 5.25 13.93 -17.70
N LEU A 103 5.54 14.84 -18.64
CA LEU A 103 4.64 15.88 -19.10
C LEU A 103 4.25 15.64 -20.54
N GLU A 104 2.99 15.87 -20.86
CA GLU A 104 2.47 15.81 -22.22
C GLU A 104 1.61 17.03 -22.51
N HIS A 105 1.50 17.38 -23.79
CA HIS A 105 0.58 18.43 -24.21
C HIS A 105 -0.85 17.96 -24.00
N SER A 106 -1.65 18.80 -23.37
CA SER A 106 -3.07 18.51 -23.16
C SER A 106 -3.92 19.18 -24.25
N ALA A 107 -5.02 18.51 -24.62
CA ALA A 107 -6.00 19.05 -25.55
C ALA A 107 -6.92 20.10 -24.90
N ASP A 108 -6.92 20.20 -23.57
CA ASP A 108 -7.62 21.23 -22.84
C ASP A 108 -6.87 22.57 -23.00
N PRO A 109 -7.50 23.61 -23.57
CA PRO A 109 -6.83 24.91 -23.78
C PRO A 109 -6.44 25.62 -22.48
N THR A 110 -7.00 25.22 -21.33
CA THR A 110 -6.66 25.76 -20.01
C THR A 110 -5.48 25.05 -19.36
N LEU A 111 -5.14 23.85 -19.82
CA LEU A 111 -4.03 23.02 -19.34
C LEU A 111 -3.09 22.75 -20.52
N VAL A 112 -2.12 23.63 -20.75
CA VAL A 112 -1.15 23.48 -21.84
C VAL A 112 -0.34 22.19 -21.70
N LEU A 113 0.02 21.85 -20.46
CA LEU A 113 0.73 20.63 -20.11
C LEU A 113 -0.07 19.85 -19.06
N ALA A 114 -0.07 18.53 -19.17
CA ALA A 114 -0.64 17.61 -18.20
C ALA A 114 0.40 16.60 -17.72
N TYR A 115 0.24 16.15 -16.48
CA TYR A 115 1.07 15.07 -15.94
C TYR A 115 0.64 13.73 -16.52
N ALA A 116 1.54 13.07 -17.24
CA ALA A 116 1.26 11.86 -18.00
C ALA A 116 0.80 10.68 -17.12
N GLY A 117 1.33 10.59 -15.88
CA GLY A 117 0.96 9.55 -14.92
C GLY A 117 -0.50 9.60 -14.45
N ASP A 118 -1.20 10.73 -14.64
CA ASP A 118 -2.63 10.85 -14.34
C ASP A 118 -3.50 10.22 -15.44
N ARG A 119 -2.98 10.12 -16.67
CA ARG A 119 -3.70 9.53 -17.80
C ARG A 119 -3.46 8.04 -17.96
N SER A 120 -2.31 7.54 -17.52
CA SER A 120 -1.97 6.12 -17.58
C SER A 120 -1.08 5.68 -16.43
N ALA A 121 -1.43 4.56 -15.80
CA ALA A 121 -0.59 3.94 -14.79
C ALA A 121 0.79 3.53 -15.32
N GLU A 122 0.91 3.24 -16.62
CA GLU A 122 2.18 2.87 -17.27
C GLU A 122 3.19 4.02 -17.40
N LEU A 123 2.72 5.25 -17.16
CA LEU A 123 3.50 6.49 -17.23
C LEU A 123 3.80 7.06 -15.84
N GLN A 124 3.36 6.40 -14.77
CA GLN A 124 3.70 6.77 -13.39
C GLN A 124 5.16 6.41 -13.10
N VAL A 125 5.82 7.25 -12.31
CA VAL A 125 7.27 7.14 -12.03
C VAL A 125 7.65 5.75 -11.50
N CYS A 126 6.94 5.26 -10.48
CA CYS A 126 7.26 3.96 -9.89
C CYS A 126 6.91 2.77 -10.81
N ARG A 127 5.90 2.90 -11.68
CA ARG A 127 5.60 1.85 -12.67
C ARG A 127 6.68 1.78 -13.75
N ILE A 128 7.13 2.94 -14.25
CA ILE A 128 8.25 3.03 -15.19
C ILE A 128 9.51 2.40 -14.57
N ALA A 129 9.81 2.74 -13.31
CA ALA A 129 10.96 2.21 -12.60
C ALA A 129 10.88 0.69 -12.40
N ALA A 130 9.74 0.16 -11.96
CA ALA A 130 9.52 -1.28 -11.80
C ALA A 130 9.73 -2.05 -13.12
N ARG A 131 9.14 -1.53 -14.21
CA ARG A 131 9.28 -2.10 -15.56
C ARG A 131 10.74 -2.12 -16.01
N GLN A 132 11.47 -1.03 -15.83
CA GLN A 132 12.87 -0.93 -16.22
C GLN A 132 13.80 -1.83 -15.40
N LEU A 133 13.44 -2.10 -14.15
CA LEU A 133 14.15 -3.05 -13.27
C LEU A 133 13.71 -4.51 -13.47
N GLY A 134 12.72 -4.78 -14.33
CA GLY A 134 12.21 -6.13 -14.57
C GLY A 134 11.52 -6.73 -13.35
N THR A 135 10.86 -5.90 -12.53
CA THR A 135 10.16 -6.33 -11.33
C THR A 135 8.69 -5.91 -11.34
N SER A 136 7.84 -6.64 -10.62
CA SER A 136 6.40 -6.36 -10.53
C SER A 136 6.06 -5.33 -9.46
N GLU A 137 6.93 -5.14 -8.48
CA GLU A 137 6.75 -4.20 -7.37
C GLU A 137 8.09 -3.66 -6.85
N LEU A 138 8.04 -2.60 -6.06
CA LEU A 138 9.22 -1.89 -5.57
C LEU A 138 9.36 -1.94 -4.04
N SER A 139 8.75 -2.94 -3.39
CA SER A 139 8.67 -3.08 -1.93
C SER A 139 10.02 -3.04 -1.20
N ARG A 140 11.09 -3.54 -1.82
CA ARG A 140 12.46 -3.55 -1.28
C ARG A 140 13.25 -2.25 -1.51
N TYR A 141 12.67 -1.28 -2.21
CA TYR A 141 13.34 -0.05 -2.58
C TYR A 141 12.84 1.14 -1.74
N LEU A 142 13.72 2.13 -1.60
CA LEU A 142 13.37 3.50 -1.26
C LEU A 142 13.51 4.31 -2.55
N VAL A 143 12.38 4.74 -3.12
CA VAL A 143 12.35 5.48 -4.39
C VAL A 143 12.59 6.96 -4.12
N ILE A 144 13.68 7.49 -4.64
CA ILE A 144 14.08 8.88 -4.47
C ILE A 144 13.86 9.60 -5.79
N MET A 145 12.80 10.39 -5.89
CA MET A 145 12.55 11.26 -7.03
C MET A 145 13.42 12.50 -6.89
N ALA A 146 14.37 12.66 -7.80
CA ALA A 146 15.40 13.69 -7.75
C ALA A 146 15.36 14.55 -9.03
N PRO A 147 14.58 15.64 -9.02
CA PRO A 147 14.57 16.62 -10.09
C PRO A 147 15.94 17.32 -10.21
N ALA A 148 16.26 17.76 -11.43
CA ALA A 148 17.51 18.45 -11.74
C ALA A 148 17.56 19.91 -11.23
N VAL A 149 16.41 20.47 -10.85
CA VAL A 149 16.22 21.84 -10.38
C VAL A 149 15.54 21.85 -9.00
N ALA A 150 15.54 22.98 -8.31
CA ALA A 150 14.81 23.15 -7.05
C ALA A 150 13.32 22.86 -7.24
N LEU A 151 12.62 22.45 -6.18
CA LEU A 151 11.21 22.09 -6.30
C LEU A 151 10.35 23.30 -6.71
N ASP A 152 10.70 24.50 -6.23
CA ASP A 152 10.04 25.77 -6.57
C ASP A 152 10.25 26.18 -8.05
N ASP A 153 11.22 25.58 -8.75
CA ASP A 153 11.52 25.85 -10.16
C ASP A 153 10.88 24.83 -11.12
N LEU A 154 10.14 23.84 -10.60
CA LEU A 154 9.44 22.85 -11.41
C LEU A 154 8.14 23.43 -12.00
N PRO A 155 7.72 22.99 -13.19
CA PRO A 155 6.37 23.24 -13.64
C PRO A 155 5.35 22.71 -12.62
N ASP A 156 4.34 23.52 -12.26
CA ASP A 156 3.32 23.17 -11.25
C ASP A 156 2.72 21.78 -11.49
N MET A 157 2.36 21.48 -12.75
CA MET A 157 1.80 20.19 -13.14
C MET A 157 2.72 19.00 -12.86
N LEU A 158 4.04 19.20 -13.01
CA LEU A 158 5.03 18.19 -12.68
C LEU A 158 5.15 18.02 -11.17
N TYR A 159 5.26 19.14 -10.43
CA TYR A 159 5.36 19.11 -8.97
C TYR A 159 4.17 18.39 -8.34
N ASP A 160 2.96 18.74 -8.74
CA ASP A 160 1.71 18.14 -8.26
C ASP A 160 1.60 16.66 -8.66
N GLY A 161 2.01 16.34 -9.88
CA GLY A 161 2.05 14.97 -10.38
C GLY A 161 3.01 14.06 -9.61
N LEU A 162 4.22 14.56 -9.33
CA LEU A 162 5.21 13.84 -8.53
C LEU A 162 4.73 13.61 -7.10
N HIS A 163 4.05 14.61 -6.49
CA HIS A 163 3.43 14.43 -5.17
C HIS A 163 2.38 13.32 -5.17
N ARG A 164 1.48 13.30 -6.16
CA ARG A 164 0.52 12.19 -6.31
C ARG A 164 1.21 10.85 -6.51
N ASP A 165 2.33 10.83 -7.23
CA ASP A 165 3.09 9.61 -7.44
C ASP A 165 3.78 9.10 -6.16
N LEU A 166 4.09 9.95 -5.16
CA LEU A 166 4.55 9.48 -3.85
C LEU A 166 3.54 8.52 -3.20
N ASP A 167 2.26 8.93 -3.19
CA ASP A 167 1.17 8.09 -2.65
C ASP A 167 0.96 6.84 -3.52
N ARG A 168 0.96 6.98 -4.85
CA ARG A 168 0.78 5.85 -5.76
C ARG A 168 1.91 4.84 -5.67
N CYS A 169 3.15 5.27 -5.46
CA CYS A 169 4.28 4.38 -5.20
C CYS A 169 4.03 3.50 -3.97
N LEU A 170 3.50 4.10 -2.89
CA LEU A 170 3.15 3.36 -1.68
C LEU A 170 2.00 2.39 -1.93
N TYR A 171 0.88 2.85 -2.46
CA TYR A 171 -0.34 2.04 -2.56
C TYR A 171 -0.32 1.03 -3.71
N GLN A 172 0.38 1.32 -4.80
CA GLN A 172 0.35 0.49 -6.01
C GLN A 172 1.62 -0.32 -6.23
N GLN A 173 2.77 0.14 -5.71
CA GLN A 173 4.07 -0.53 -5.86
C GLN A 173 4.67 -0.98 -4.51
N HIS A 174 3.94 -0.78 -3.41
CA HIS A 174 4.38 -1.08 -2.03
C HIS A 174 5.71 -0.41 -1.64
N ALA A 175 6.09 0.65 -2.34
CA ALA A 175 7.37 1.31 -2.18
C ALA A 175 7.23 2.58 -1.35
N GLN A 176 8.20 2.80 -0.46
CA GLN A 176 8.38 4.11 0.13
C GLN A 176 9.02 5.03 -0.90
N ALA A 177 8.49 6.24 -1.04
CA ALA A 177 8.98 7.22 -1.98
C ALA A 177 9.23 8.56 -1.28
N ALA A 178 10.23 9.29 -1.76
CA ALA A 178 10.54 10.65 -1.33
C ALA A 178 10.82 11.52 -2.56
N LEU A 179 10.31 12.74 -2.54
CA LEU A 179 10.68 13.80 -3.48
C LEU A 179 11.70 14.69 -2.78
N ILE A 180 12.89 14.83 -3.36
CA ILE A 180 14.00 15.58 -2.73
C ILE A 180 14.30 16.83 -3.54
N ASP A 181 14.43 17.95 -2.84
CA ASP A 181 14.99 19.17 -3.41
C ASP A 181 16.52 19.04 -3.53
N PRO A 182 17.10 19.12 -4.74
CA PRO A 182 18.54 18.98 -4.93
C PRO A 182 19.36 20.09 -4.25
N THR A 183 18.77 21.24 -3.92
CA THR A 183 19.44 22.32 -3.19
C THR A 183 19.71 21.96 -1.73
N GLN A 184 18.88 21.12 -1.13
CA GLN A 184 19.03 20.66 0.26
C GLN A 184 20.12 19.60 0.40
N LEU A 185 20.43 18.86 -0.67
CA LEU A 185 21.47 17.84 -0.69
C LEU A 185 22.90 18.40 -0.74
N ARG A 186 23.06 19.70 -0.99
CA ARG A 186 24.38 20.36 -1.05
C ARG A 186 24.92 20.77 0.32
N ALA A 187 24.21 20.50 1.41
CA ALA A 187 24.61 20.89 2.76
C ALA A 187 25.34 19.75 3.50
N THR A 188 26.56 19.41 3.10
CA THR A 188 27.57 18.88 4.02
C THR A 188 28.97 19.19 3.48
N PRO A 189 29.72 20.15 4.07
CA PRO A 189 31.13 20.35 3.77
C PRO A 189 32.01 19.20 4.27
#